data_AF-A0A5Q4BUE2-F1
#
_entry.id   AF-A0A5Q4BUE2-F1
#
_cell.length_a   1.000
_cell.length_b   1.000
_cell.length_c   1.000
_cell.angle_alpha   90.00
_cell.angle_beta   90.00
_cell.angle_gamma   90.00
#
_symmetry.space_group_name_H-M   'P 1'
#
loop_
_entity.id
_entity.type
_entity.pdbx_description
1 polymer ?
#
loop_
_entity_poly.entity_id
_entity_poly.type
_entity_poly.pdbx_seq_one_letter_code
_entity_poly.pdbx_strand_id
1 'polypeptide(L)'
;MAAAVAVRTTSSVPHTGADRPSSTSRFLAFRSSRNQQLPRDPGSPNYTSTSSSISVASAPTSSPTATAATQLPSPSSSPPSTSTAKSGHWSESRLSMPFRKMARHFGDTLSPQQPYLSYHDILLTYEDIKALKNDWLTDNNIAFWEEWLEREILPKYPQARICLLRPSMTFLLMKEPDMRQIRSALPDFSKTTHIFLPINDARNVAQAEGGSHWSLLLVSAIDGVAFHYDSLGGANYSEGRLATHKMSEILGRPLRYLNLEDSPQQENGSDCGVFVCILMRHLLIKRLLSANAREKVSMSMANKLIDSHGGRKEMLKIIESLRKEGERRRS
;
A
#
# COMPACT_ATOMS: atom_id res chain seq x y z
N MET A 1 13.91 -24.89 -1.54
CA MET A 1 13.03 -24.38 -0.46
C MET A 1 13.60 -24.85 0.87
N ALA A 2 13.94 -23.93 1.76
CA ALA A 2 14.54 -24.25 3.06
C ALA A 2 13.43 -24.47 4.10
N ALA A 3 13.53 -25.56 4.86
CA ALA A 3 12.78 -25.80 6.09
C ALA A 3 13.73 -25.57 7.27
N ALA A 4 13.22 -24.96 8.35
CA ALA A 4 13.97 -24.76 9.59
C ALA A 4 13.97 -26.03 10.44
N VAL A 5 15.15 -26.61 10.73
CA VAL A 5 15.34 -27.61 11.79
C VAL A 5 16.70 -27.42 12.47
N ALA A 6 16.72 -27.62 13.79
CA ALA A 6 17.85 -27.47 14.69
C ALA A 6 18.93 -28.57 14.53
N VAL A 7 20.19 -28.18 14.77
CA VAL A 7 21.41 -28.97 14.57
C VAL A 7 21.75 -29.84 15.79
N ARG A 8 22.21 -31.08 15.54
CA ARG A 8 23.27 -31.75 16.33
C ARG A 8 24.15 -32.62 15.43
N THR A 9 25.46 -32.43 15.56
CA THR A 9 26.59 -33.24 15.04
C THR A 9 26.64 -34.61 15.75
N THR A 10 27.11 -35.75 15.22
CA THR A 10 28.37 -36.13 14.53
C THR A 10 28.23 -37.45 13.73
N SER A 11 29.33 -37.86 13.09
CA SER A 11 29.58 -38.88 12.04
C SER A 11 29.37 -40.39 12.30
N SER A 12 29.05 -41.06 11.18
CA SER A 12 29.49 -42.39 10.64
C SER A 12 29.04 -43.77 11.21
N VAL A 13 28.22 -44.44 10.36
CA VAL A 13 28.32 -45.85 9.84
C VAL A 13 27.74 -47.02 10.72
N PRO A 14 27.17 -48.10 10.10
CA PRO A 14 25.83 -48.60 10.46
C PRO A 14 25.75 -50.03 11.02
N HIS A 15 24.61 -50.39 11.64
CA HIS A 15 24.04 -51.74 11.60
C HIS A 15 22.55 -51.79 12.02
N THR A 16 21.77 -52.54 11.23
CA THR A 16 20.52 -53.31 11.47
C THR A 16 19.77 -53.22 12.80
N GLY A 17 18.42 -53.15 12.73
CA GLY A 17 17.53 -53.70 13.77
C GLY A 17 16.25 -52.90 14.01
N ALA A 18 15.10 -53.59 13.96
CA ALA A 18 13.76 -53.08 14.18
C ALA A 18 13.51 -52.62 15.63
N ASP A 19 12.65 -51.62 15.82
CA ASP A 19 11.40 -51.68 16.61
C ASP A 19 10.88 -50.28 16.99
N ARG A 20 9.56 -50.11 16.88
CA ARG A 20 8.80 -48.97 17.43
C ARG A 20 8.70 -49.11 18.96
N PRO A 21 8.64 -48.00 19.71
CA PRO A 21 7.31 -47.60 20.20
C PRO A 21 7.07 -46.09 20.30
N SER A 22 5.77 -45.78 20.46
CA SER A 22 5.14 -44.49 20.70
C SER A 22 5.70 -43.69 21.87
N SER A 23 5.82 -42.37 21.71
CA SER A 23 5.88 -41.43 22.84
C SER A 23 5.13 -40.13 22.54
N THR A 24 4.18 -39.87 23.42
CA THR A 24 3.40 -38.65 23.65
C THR A 24 4.25 -37.37 23.66
N SER A 25 3.78 -36.33 22.95
CA SER A 25 4.40 -35.00 22.95
C SER A 25 3.93 -34.22 24.18
N ARG A 26 4.87 -33.88 25.08
CA ARG A 26 4.64 -32.99 26.22
C ARG A 26 4.79 -31.54 25.78
N PHE A 27 3.80 -30.73 26.15
CA PHE A 27 3.83 -29.28 26.14
C PHE A 27 5.09 -28.74 26.86
N LEU A 28 5.79 -27.79 26.22
CA LEU A 28 6.73 -26.90 26.90
C LEU A 28 6.20 -25.46 26.80
N ALA A 29 5.75 -24.97 27.95
CA ALA A 29 5.32 -23.61 28.19
C ALA A 29 6.52 -22.64 28.15
N PHE A 30 6.32 -21.48 27.53
CA PHE A 30 7.21 -20.33 27.65
C PHE A 30 7.10 -19.76 29.07
N ARG A 31 8.18 -19.85 29.85
CA ARG A 31 8.36 -19.04 31.07
C ARG A 31 8.91 -17.66 30.68
N SER A 32 8.18 -16.63 31.08
CA SER A 32 8.64 -15.24 31.10
C SER A 32 9.62 -15.07 32.26
N SER A 33 10.86 -14.71 31.96
CA SER A 33 11.85 -14.32 32.98
C SER A 33 11.88 -12.81 33.11
N ARG A 34 11.30 -12.34 34.21
CA ARG A 34 11.49 -11.01 34.79
C ARG A 34 12.70 -11.07 35.75
N ASN A 35 13.39 -9.93 35.87
CA ASN A 35 14.45 -9.58 36.82
C ASN A 35 15.87 -10.12 36.58
N GLN A 36 16.77 -9.21 36.21
CA GLN A 36 18.09 -9.12 36.80
C GLN A 36 18.29 -7.73 37.40
N GLN A 37 18.49 -7.71 38.72
CA GLN A 37 18.96 -6.57 39.51
C GLN A 37 20.48 -6.43 39.33
N LEU A 38 20.95 -5.17 39.25
CA LEU A 38 22.36 -4.80 39.39
C LEU A 38 22.67 -4.40 40.85
N PRO A 39 23.95 -4.45 41.28
CA PRO A 39 24.33 -4.35 42.69
C PRO A 39 24.35 -2.91 43.23
N ARG A 40 24.16 -2.80 44.56
CA ARG A 40 24.25 -1.55 45.35
C ARG A 40 25.69 -1.28 45.78
N ASP A 41 26.08 0.00 45.76
CA ASP A 41 27.15 0.56 46.60
C ASP A 41 26.54 1.38 47.77
N PRO A 42 27.22 1.50 48.93
CA PRO A 42 26.68 2.13 50.13
C PRO A 42 27.09 3.61 50.27
N GLY A 43 26.15 4.46 50.66
CA GLY A 43 26.41 5.85 51.01
C GLY A 43 25.15 6.61 51.39
N SER A 44 24.80 6.56 52.68
CA SER A 44 23.82 7.44 53.37
C SER A 44 24.55 8.69 53.90
N PRO A 45 23.88 9.84 54.20
CA PRO A 45 22.73 9.88 55.11
C PRO A 45 21.59 10.89 54.85
N ASN A 46 20.43 10.49 55.40
CA ASN A 46 19.38 11.22 56.11
C ASN A 46 18.77 12.50 55.51
N TYR A 47 17.45 12.48 55.30
CA TYR A 47 16.53 13.41 55.97
C TYR A 47 15.12 12.80 56.07
N THR A 48 14.57 12.87 57.28
CA THR A 48 13.21 12.51 57.68
C THR A 48 12.22 13.64 57.35
N SER A 49 10.99 13.29 56.96
CA SER A 49 9.74 13.62 57.68
C SER A 49 8.49 13.81 56.80
N THR A 50 7.42 13.16 57.26
CA THR A 50 6.01 13.60 57.30
C THR A 50 5.16 13.72 56.02
N SER A 51 4.24 12.76 55.95
CA SER A 51 2.85 12.79 55.51
C SER A 51 2.08 14.11 55.69
N SER A 52 1.22 14.45 54.73
CA SER A 52 -0.10 15.07 54.93
C SER A 52 -0.93 15.03 53.65
N SER A 53 -2.02 14.26 53.69
CA SER A 53 -3.19 14.29 52.81
C SER A 53 -4.02 15.56 53.03
N ILE A 54 -4.67 16.09 51.99
CA ILE A 54 -6.00 16.73 52.05
C ILE A 54 -6.63 16.70 50.64
N SER A 55 -7.87 16.23 50.62
CA SER A 55 -8.85 16.23 49.55
C SER A 55 -9.86 17.35 49.80
N VAL A 56 -10.34 18.06 48.76
CA VAL A 56 -11.62 18.80 48.81
C VAL A 56 -12.28 18.80 47.41
N ALA A 57 -13.60 18.65 47.44
CA ALA A 57 -14.53 18.38 46.36
C ALA A 57 -15.30 19.63 45.86
N SER A 58 -15.76 19.54 44.61
CA SER A 58 -17.09 19.88 44.04
C SER A 58 -17.86 21.19 44.34
N ALA A 59 -18.13 21.93 43.24
CA ALA A 59 -19.42 22.57 42.79
C ALA A 59 -20.05 23.69 43.67
N PRO A 60 -20.98 24.58 43.18
CA PRO A 60 -21.91 24.41 42.04
C PRO A 60 -22.27 25.66 41.16
N THR A 61 -23.13 25.35 40.17
CA THR A 61 -24.01 26.13 39.26
C THR A 61 -24.42 27.58 39.54
N SER A 62 -24.56 28.38 38.47
CA SER A 62 -25.84 29.06 38.08
C SER A 62 -25.71 29.90 36.80
N SER A 63 -26.70 29.79 35.91
CA SER A 63 -27.08 30.80 34.89
C SER A 63 -28.24 31.64 35.45
N PRO A 64 -28.57 32.86 34.94
CA PRO A 64 -29.53 32.91 33.82
C PRO A 64 -29.49 34.18 32.90
N THR A 65 -30.26 34.05 31.80
CA THR A 65 -31.06 35.08 31.08
C THR A 65 -30.49 35.98 29.98
N ALA A 66 -31.40 36.30 29.06
CA ALA A 66 -31.26 36.74 27.67
C ALA A 66 -31.47 38.25 27.45
N THR A 67 -31.01 38.74 26.29
CA THR A 67 -31.50 39.90 25.51
C THR A 67 -30.77 39.85 24.16
N ALA A 68 -31.40 39.68 23.00
CA ALA A 68 -32.32 40.56 22.25
C ALA A 68 -31.64 40.99 20.94
N ALA A 69 -32.36 40.82 19.85
CA ALA A 69 -31.95 41.01 18.47
C ALA A 69 -31.74 42.48 18.08
N THR A 70 -30.90 42.74 17.09
CA THR A 70 -31.01 43.94 16.25
C THR A 70 -30.57 43.60 14.82
N GLN A 71 -31.51 43.73 13.89
CA GLN A 71 -31.35 43.67 12.44
C GLN A 71 -30.93 45.04 11.87
N LEU A 72 -30.42 45.03 10.62
CA LEU A 72 -30.54 46.03 9.52
C LEU A 72 -29.20 46.25 8.78
N PRO A 73 -29.17 46.71 7.52
CA PRO A 73 -29.79 46.11 6.33
C PRO A 73 -28.84 46.08 5.09
N SER A 74 -29.23 45.30 4.08
CA SER A 74 -28.66 45.27 2.72
C SER A 74 -29.06 46.51 1.90
N PRO A 75 -28.26 46.90 0.89
CA PRO A 75 -28.76 47.64 -0.26
C PRO A 75 -28.63 46.86 -1.57
N SER A 76 -29.77 46.75 -2.26
CA SER A 76 -29.93 46.41 -3.67
C SER A 76 -29.85 47.68 -4.53
N SER A 77 -29.19 47.63 -5.69
CA SER A 77 -29.55 48.47 -6.84
C SER A 77 -28.87 48.01 -8.12
N SER A 78 -29.67 47.49 -9.06
CA SER A 78 -29.37 47.49 -10.50
C SER A 78 -29.93 48.76 -11.14
N PRO A 79 -29.36 49.23 -12.26
CA PRO A 79 -30.10 50.04 -13.23
C PRO A 79 -30.02 49.48 -14.67
N PRO A 80 -30.80 50.04 -15.62
CA PRO A 80 -31.55 49.26 -16.61
C PRO A 80 -30.94 49.24 -18.03
N SER A 81 -31.61 48.46 -18.88
CA SER A 81 -31.50 48.38 -20.33
C SER A 81 -31.99 49.64 -21.04
N THR A 82 -31.33 49.98 -22.15
CA THR A 82 -31.90 50.81 -23.23
C THR A 82 -31.50 50.25 -24.58
N SER A 83 -32.51 50.01 -25.40
CA SER A 83 -32.44 49.66 -26.81
C SER A 83 -32.44 50.93 -27.67
N THR A 84 -31.64 50.96 -28.72
CA THR A 84 -31.93 51.75 -29.92
C THR A 84 -31.37 51.03 -31.14
N ALA A 85 -32.27 50.58 -32.00
CA ALA A 85 -31.99 50.13 -33.35
C ALA A 85 -31.61 51.32 -34.25
N LYS A 86 -30.73 51.09 -35.23
CA LYS A 86 -30.81 51.74 -36.55
C LYS A 86 -30.26 50.82 -37.63
N SER A 87 -31.07 50.71 -38.68
CA SER A 87 -30.92 49.99 -39.94
C SER A 87 -29.84 50.56 -40.86
N GLY A 88 -29.22 49.69 -41.66
CA GLY A 88 -28.41 50.06 -42.82
C GLY A 88 -28.11 48.83 -43.68
N HIS A 89 -28.88 48.66 -44.74
CA HIS A 89 -28.72 47.68 -45.83
C HIS A 89 -27.51 48.07 -46.72
N TRP A 90 -26.80 47.12 -47.34
CA TRP A 90 -26.37 47.09 -48.76
C TRP A 90 -25.28 46.03 -49.05
N SER A 91 -25.62 45.17 -50.02
CA SER A 91 -24.79 44.56 -51.09
C SER A 91 -23.75 43.48 -50.81
N GLU A 92 -23.98 42.33 -51.46
CA GLU A 92 -22.99 41.33 -51.87
C GLU A 92 -21.81 41.94 -52.63
N SER A 93 -20.62 41.38 -52.42
CA SER A 93 -19.55 41.26 -53.41
C SER A 93 -18.54 40.22 -52.92
N ARG A 94 -18.46 39.10 -53.64
CA ARG A 94 -17.36 38.13 -53.53
C ARG A 94 -16.07 38.79 -54.03
N LEU A 95 -15.00 38.69 -53.24
CA LEU A 95 -13.63 38.65 -53.75
C LEU A 95 -12.77 37.88 -52.76
N SER A 96 -12.11 36.86 -53.30
CA SER A 96 -11.20 35.95 -52.63
C SER A 96 -9.93 36.66 -52.16
N MET A 97 -9.31 36.07 -51.12
CA MET A 97 -7.85 35.96 -50.84
C MET A 97 -7.67 35.68 -49.31
N PRO A 98 -6.54 35.14 -48.84
CA PRO A 98 -5.84 33.93 -49.24
C PRO A 98 -5.60 32.99 -48.03
N PHE A 99 -5.13 31.77 -48.33
CA PHE A 99 -4.65 30.75 -47.39
C PHE A 99 -3.95 31.29 -46.13
N ARG A 100 -4.57 31.13 -44.96
CA ARG A 100 -3.87 30.99 -43.67
C ARG A 100 -4.79 30.39 -42.61
N LYS A 101 -4.21 29.41 -41.89
CA LYS A 101 -4.70 28.72 -40.69
C LYS A 101 -5.69 27.57 -40.90
N MET A 102 -5.11 26.38 -41.05
CA MET A 102 -5.61 25.23 -40.31
C MET A 102 -4.49 24.75 -39.38
N ALA A 103 -4.19 25.57 -38.37
CA ALA A 103 -3.59 25.03 -37.16
C ALA A 103 -4.67 24.09 -36.59
N ARG A 104 -4.49 22.78 -36.81
CA ARG A 104 -5.27 21.76 -36.12
C ARG A 104 -5.15 22.09 -34.65
N HIS A 105 -6.25 22.49 -34.03
CA HIS A 105 -6.37 22.58 -32.59
C HIS A 105 -6.06 21.17 -32.05
N PHE A 106 -4.79 20.91 -31.71
CA PHE A 106 -4.30 19.75 -30.98
C PHE A 106 -4.69 19.91 -29.50
N GLY A 107 -5.99 20.10 -29.28
CA GLY A 107 -6.61 20.31 -27.98
C GLY A 107 -7.86 19.47 -27.84
N ASP A 108 -7.90 18.32 -28.51
CA ASP A 108 -8.82 17.26 -28.14
C ASP A 108 -8.39 16.81 -26.74
N THR A 109 -9.14 17.24 -25.74
CA THR A 109 -9.05 16.74 -24.37
C THR A 109 -9.23 15.23 -24.45
N LEU A 110 -8.11 14.48 -24.44
CA LEU A 110 -8.14 13.01 -24.51
C LEU A 110 -9.06 12.52 -23.38
N SER A 111 -10.02 11.67 -23.72
CA SER A 111 -10.96 11.13 -22.74
C SER A 111 -10.15 10.46 -21.62
N PRO A 112 -10.44 10.73 -20.33
CA PRO A 112 -9.62 10.19 -19.23
C PRO A 112 -9.53 8.65 -19.29
N GLN A 113 -10.60 7.98 -19.73
CA GLN A 113 -10.67 6.52 -19.86
C GLN A 113 -10.07 5.98 -21.17
N GLN A 114 -9.55 6.83 -22.05
CA GLN A 114 -8.92 6.37 -23.28
C GLN A 114 -7.67 5.53 -22.96
N PRO A 115 -7.47 4.37 -23.62
CA PRO A 115 -6.26 3.58 -23.50
C PRO A 115 -4.98 4.37 -23.77
N TYR A 116 -4.01 4.28 -22.85
CA TYR A 116 -2.65 4.79 -23.00
C TYR A 116 -1.64 3.69 -23.32
N LEU A 117 -1.67 2.58 -22.57
CA LEU A 117 -0.80 1.42 -22.75
C LEU A 117 -1.58 0.15 -22.39
N SER A 118 -1.60 -0.82 -23.30
CA SER A 118 -1.96 -2.20 -22.98
C SER A 118 -0.66 -3.01 -22.85
N TYR A 119 -0.42 -3.57 -21.67
CA TYR A 119 0.74 -4.40 -21.36
C TYR A 119 0.27 -5.66 -20.64
N HIS A 120 0.31 -6.78 -21.36
CA HIS A 120 -0.29 -8.05 -20.91
C HIS A 120 -1.72 -7.84 -20.41
N ASP A 121 -2.00 -8.21 -19.16
CA ASP A 121 -3.33 -8.17 -18.56
C ASP A 121 -3.70 -6.79 -18.00
N ILE A 122 -2.81 -5.79 -18.13
CA ILE A 122 -3.00 -4.44 -17.59
C ILE A 122 -3.23 -3.43 -18.71
N LEU A 123 -4.29 -2.64 -18.56
CA LEU A 123 -4.61 -1.51 -19.40
C LEU A 123 -4.49 -0.22 -18.59
N LEU A 124 -3.47 0.59 -18.90
CA LEU A 124 -3.34 1.94 -18.38
C LEU A 124 -4.11 2.91 -19.27
N THR A 125 -4.87 3.79 -18.65
CA THR A 125 -5.60 4.90 -19.30
C THR A 125 -4.85 6.23 -19.15
N TYR A 126 -5.32 7.30 -19.80
CA TYR A 126 -4.73 8.63 -19.59
C TYR A 126 -4.92 9.14 -18.16
N GLU A 127 -6.02 8.77 -17.51
CA GLU A 127 -6.27 9.03 -16.09
C GLU A 127 -5.20 8.39 -15.19
N ASP A 128 -4.87 7.12 -15.42
CA ASP A 128 -3.81 6.42 -14.69
C ASP A 128 -2.44 7.10 -14.87
N ILE A 129 -2.14 7.62 -16.06
CA ILE A 129 -0.88 8.34 -16.32
C ILE A 129 -0.88 9.71 -15.64
N LYS A 130 -2.03 10.39 -15.60
CA LYS A 130 -2.17 11.67 -14.89
C LYS A 130 -1.97 11.45 -13.38
N ALA A 131 -2.58 10.42 -12.83
CA ALA A 131 -2.45 10.02 -11.44
C ALA A 131 -0.99 9.70 -11.09
N LEU A 132 -0.32 8.87 -11.89
CA LEU A 132 1.08 8.51 -11.70
C LEU A 132 2.03 9.73 -11.69
N LYS A 133 1.72 10.79 -12.43
CA LYS A 133 2.58 11.98 -12.48
C LYS A 133 2.64 12.70 -11.14
N ASN A 134 1.50 13.03 -10.54
CA ASN A 134 1.47 13.93 -9.37
C ASN A 134 0.29 13.68 -8.40
N ASP A 135 -0.42 12.55 -8.50
CA ASP A 135 -1.60 12.25 -7.68
C ASP A 135 -1.47 10.87 -7.00
N TRP A 136 -2.52 10.47 -6.29
CA TRP A 136 -2.65 9.14 -5.70
C TRP A 136 -2.56 8.08 -6.78
N LEU A 137 -1.76 7.04 -6.55
CA LEU A 137 -1.70 5.93 -7.50
C LEU A 137 -3.03 5.17 -7.49
N THR A 138 -3.50 4.83 -8.69
CA THR A 138 -4.68 3.97 -8.89
C THR A 138 -4.32 2.50 -8.71
N ASP A 139 -5.33 1.64 -8.61
CA ASP A 139 -5.18 0.18 -8.66
C ASP A 139 -4.38 -0.24 -9.90
N ASN A 140 -4.69 0.35 -11.06
CA ASN A 140 -4.03 0.05 -12.33
C ASN A 140 -2.55 0.45 -12.33
N ASN A 141 -2.18 1.54 -11.66
CA ASN A 141 -0.77 1.91 -11.53
C ASN A 141 0.03 0.85 -10.76
N ILE A 142 -0.50 0.39 -9.62
CA ILE A 142 0.15 -0.64 -8.79
C ILE A 142 0.13 -1.99 -9.51
N ALA A 143 -1.00 -2.37 -10.10
CA ALA A 143 -1.13 -3.60 -10.88
C ALA A 143 -0.17 -3.65 -12.08
N PHE A 144 0.01 -2.52 -12.79
CA PHE A 144 1.02 -2.40 -13.84
C PHE A 144 2.43 -2.64 -13.31
N TRP A 145 2.76 -2.05 -12.15
CA TRP A 145 4.08 -2.23 -11.55
C TRP A 145 4.36 -3.69 -11.20
N GLU A 146 3.38 -4.37 -10.60
CA GLU A 146 3.49 -5.80 -10.31
C GLU A 146 3.60 -6.64 -11.59
N GLU A 147 2.79 -6.38 -12.61
CA GLU A 147 2.84 -7.07 -13.90
C GLU A 147 4.23 -6.91 -14.53
N TRP A 148 4.80 -5.70 -14.50
CA TRP A 148 6.14 -5.45 -14.98
C TRP A 148 7.21 -6.22 -14.20
N LEU A 149 7.13 -6.26 -12.86
CA LEU A 149 8.05 -7.06 -12.04
C LEU A 149 7.93 -8.56 -12.37
N GLU A 150 6.71 -9.05 -12.57
CA GLU A 150 6.43 -10.44 -12.89
C GLU A 150 6.92 -10.86 -14.28
N ARG A 151 6.86 -9.96 -15.27
CA ARG A 151 7.26 -10.25 -16.65
C ARG A 151 8.74 -9.98 -16.92
N GLU A 152 9.32 -8.96 -16.27
CA GLU A 152 10.68 -8.49 -16.60
C GLU A 152 11.73 -8.89 -15.56
N ILE A 153 11.32 -9.19 -14.31
CA ILE A 153 12.25 -9.49 -13.22
C ILE A 153 12.17 -10.96 -12.82
N LEU A 154 10.99 -11.48 -12.47
CA LEU A 154 10.83 -12.85 -11.96
C LEU A 154 11.31 -13.96 -12.92
N PRO A 155 11.23 -13.85 -14.26
CA PRO A 155 11.70 -14.91 -15.15
C PRO A 155 13.21 -15.15 -15.08
N LYS A 156 13.98 -14.17 -14.58
CA LYS A 156 15.42 -14.31 -14.29
C LYS A 156 15.70 -15.20 -13.08
N TYR A 157 14.66 -15.54 -12.30
CA TYR A 157 14.73 -16.33 -11.07
C TYR A 157 13.67 -17.44 -11.09
N PRO A 158 13.78 -18.46 -11.96
CA PRO A 158 12.73 -19.47 -12.17
C PRO A 158 12.44 -20.34 -10.93
N GLN A 159 13.34 -20.36 -9.95
CA GLN A 159 13.16 -21.05 -8.67
C GLN A 159 12.40 -20.21 -7.63
N ALA A 160 12.24 -18.91 -7.88
CA ALA A 160 11.44 -18.05 -7.02
C ALA A 160 9.97 -18.47 -7.12
N ARG A 161 9.34 -18.63 -5.95
CA ARG A 161 7.92 -18.99 -5.85
C ARG A 161 7.19 -17.84 -5.18
N ILE A 162 7.18 -16.71 -5.86
CA ILE A 162 6.66 -15.44 -5.34
C ILE A 162 5.37 -15.12 -6.10
N CYS A 163 4.34 -14.70 -5.38
CA CYS A 163 3.11 -14.18 -5.95
C CYS A 163 3.02 -12.68 -5.66
N LEU A 164 2.71 -11.89 -6.69
CA LEU A 164 2.35 -10.48 -6.57
C LEU A 164 0.82 -10.42 -6.76
N LEU A 165 0.07 -10.31 -5.67
CA LEU A 165 -1.38 -10.38 -5.69
C LEU A 165 -1.96 -9.02 -6.05
N ARG A 166 -2.65 -8.94 -7.19
CA ARG A 166 -3.18 -7.68 -7.74
C ARG A 166 -4.04 -6.92 -6.72
N PRO A 167 -4.03 -5.57 -6.74
CA PRO A 167 -4.83 -4.75 -5.82
C PRO A 167 -6.32 -5.15 -5.77
N SER A 168 -6.93 -5.40 -6.93
CA SER A 168 -8.33 -5.83 -7.03
C SER A 168 -8.60 -7.19 -6.36
N MET A 169 -7.66 -8.13 -6.45
CA MET A 169 -7.76 -9.43 -5.79
C MET A 169 -7.57 -9.31 -4.28
N THR A 170 -6.67 -8.42 -3.85
CA THR A 170 -6.48 -8.12 -2.43
C THR A 170 -7.73 -7.45 -1.84
N PHE A 171 -8.34 -6.52 -2.57
CA PHE A 171 -9.60 -5.91 -2.18
C PHE A 171 -10.73 -6.95 -2.07
N LEU A 172 -10.88 -7.82 -3.08
CA LEU A 172 -11.84 -8.92 -3.04
C LEU A 172 -11.63 -9.83 -1.82
N LEU A 173 -10.39 -10.22 -1.55
CA LEU A 173 -10.01 -11.01 -0.38
C LEU A 173 -10.42 -10.33 0.94
N MET A 174 -10.21 -9.03 1.05
CA MET A 174 -10.51 -8.28 2.27
C MET A 174 -12.01 -8.05 2.49
N LYS A 175 -12.82 -8.03 1.41
CA LYS A 175 -14.25 -7.74 1.49
C LYS A 175 -15.13 -8.98 1.52
N GLU A 176 -14.66 -10.10 1.00
CA GLU A 176 -15.43 -11.34 1.04
C GLU A 176 -15.50 -11.88 2.49
N PRO A 177 -16.70 -12.08 3.05
CA PRO A 177 -16.84 -12.75 4.35
C PRO A 177 -16.50 -14.24 4.27
N ASP A 178 -16.89 -14.94 3.21
CA ASP A 178 -16.69 -16.39 3.06
C ASP A 178 -15.59 -16.74 2.06
N MET A 179 -14.40 -17.09 2.58
CA MET A 179 -13.23 -17.43 1.78
C MET A 179 -13.43 -18.58 0.78
N ARG A 180 -14.45 -19.43 0.99
CA ARG A 180 -14.77 -20.52 0.05
C ARG A 180 -15.26 -19.99 -1.29
N GLN A 181 -15.89 -18.80 -1.31
CA GLN A 181 -16.50 -18.23 -2.52
C GLN A 181 -15.46 -17.66 -3.49
N ILE A 182 -14.33 -17.16 -2.96
CA ILE A 182 -13.29 -16.50 -3.77
C ILE A 182 -12.08 -17.39 -4.04
N ARG A 183 -12.04 -18.61 -3.47
CA ARG A 183 -10.88 -19.50 -3.58
C ARG A 183 -10.54 -19.87 -5.02
N SER A 184 -11.53 -20.00 -5.90
CA SER A 184 -11.35 -20.25 -7.33
C SER A 184 -10.90 -19.02 -8.12
N ALA A 185 -11.15 -17.81 -7.60
CA ALA A 185 -10.72 -16.56 -8.20
C ALA A 185 -9.29 -16.16 -7.80
N LEU A 186 -8.79 -16.70 -6.68
CA LEU A 186 -7.42 -16.47 -6.22
C LEU A 186 -6.41 -17.42 -6.89
N PRO A 187 -5.12 -17.04 -6.98
CA PRO A 187 -4.08 -17.93 -7.48
C PRO A 187 -3.88 -19.14 -6.58
N ASP A 188 -3.35 -20.23 -7.13
CA ASP A 188 -2.91 -21.37 -6.30
C ASP A 188 -1.65 -21.01 -5.50
N PHE A 189 -1.79 -20.91 -4.18
CA PHE A 189 -0.69 -20.63 -3.27
C PHE A 189 0.06 -21.88 -2.78
N SER A 190 -0.32 -23.10 -3.20
CA SER A 190 0.21 -24.37 -2.68
C SER A 190 1.74 -24.49 -2.70
N LYS A 191 2.37 -23.84 -3.67
CA LYS A 191 3.83 -23.85 -3.89
C LYS A 191 4.47 -22.49 -3.66
N THR A 192 3.73 -21.50 -3.19
CA THR A 192 4.19 -20.11 -3.05
C THR A 192 4.90 -19.94 -1.72
N THR A 193 6.09 -19.32 -1.73
CA THR A 193 6.86 -19.02 -0.52
C THR A 193 6.56 -17.63 0.01
N HIS A 194 6.40 -16.65 -0.89
CA HIS A 194 6.15 -15.26 -0.52
C HIS A 194 5.02 -14.66 -1.35
N ILE A 195 4.20 -13.83 -0.72
CA ILE A 195 3.06 -13.18 -1.34
C ILE A 195 3.11 -11.70 -0.99
N PHE A 196 3.12 -10.84 -2.00
CA PHE A 196 2.97 -9.39 -1.84
C PHE A 196 1.50 -9.03 -2.07
N LEU A 197 0.93 -8.21 -1.18
CA LEU A 197 -0.43 -7.72 -1.26
C LEU A 197 -0.44 -6.20 -1.04
N PRO A 198 -0.82 -5.39 -2.03
CA PRO A 198 -1.16 -4.00 -1.84
C PRO A 198 -2.46 -3.88 -1.03
N ILE A 199 -2.40 -3.22 0.12
CA ILE A 199 -3.53 -3.05 1.03
C ILE A 199 -4.09 -1.64 0.90
N ASN A 200 -5.41 -1.52 0.77
CA ASN A 200 -6.16 -0.28 0.74
C ASN A 200 -7.28 -0.28 1.80
N ASP A 201 -7.59 0.87 2.39
CA ASP A 201 -8.60 1.08 3.44
C ASP A 201 -10.02 1.35 2.90
N ALA A 202 -10.23 1.28 1.59
CA ALA A 202 -11.53 1.38 0.94
C ALA A 202 -12.56 0.50 1.65
N ARG A 203 -13.68 1.09 2.08
CA ARG A 203 -14.71 0.37 2.85
C ARG A 203 -15.86 -0.12 1.99
N ASN A 204 -16.23 0.65 0.97
CA ASN A 204 -17.43 0.43 0.18
C ASN A 204 -17.08 -0.18 -1.18
N VAL A 205 -17.54 -1.41 -1.43
CA VAL A 205 -17.35 -2.12 -2.71
C VAL A 205 -18.09 -1.43 -3.87
N ALA A 206 -19.17 -0.70 -3.59
CA ALA A 206 -19.95 -0.01 -4.61
C ALA A 206 -19.39 1.38 -4.98
N GLN A 207 -18.37 1.87 -4.26
CA GLN A 207 -17.73 3.15 -4.55
C GLN A 207 -16.44 2.90 -5.33
N ALA A 208 -16.44 3.29 -6.61
CA ALA A 208 -15.22 3.35 -7.40
C ALA A 208 -14.21 4.30 -6.74
N GLU A 209 -12.91 3.95 -6.82
CA GLU A 209 -11.81 4.76 -6.28
C GLU A 209 -11.98 5.10 -4.78
N GLY A 210 -12.62 4.20 -4.03
CA GLY A 210 -12.71 4.32 -2.58
C GLY A 210 -11.35 4.14 -1.89
N GLY A 211 -11.31 4.52 -0.61
CA GLY A 211 -10.10 4.45 0.20
C GLY A 211 -9.31 5.75 0.21
N SER A 212 -8.41 5.88 1.17
CA SER A 212 -7.59 7.05 1.41
C SER A 212 -6.10 6.75 1.53
N HIS A 213 -5.72 5.47 1.67
CA HIS A 213 -4.33 5.11 1.93
C HIS A 213 -3.92 3.74 1.43
N TRP A 214 -2.70 3.67 0.88
CA TRP A 214 -2.05 2.45 0.45
C TRP A 214 -0.94 2.02 1.41
N SER A 215 -0.86 0.72 1.65
CA SER A 215 0.20 0.07 2.42
C SER A 215 0.56 -1.28 1.82
N LEU A 216 1.64 -1.93 2.26
CA LEU A 216 2.10 -3.19 1.69
C LEU A 216 2.13 -4.29 2.74
N LEU A 217 1.56 -5.45 2.43
CA LEU A 217 1.75 -6.67 3.20
C LEU A 217 2.64 -7.65 2.42
N LEU A 218 3.70 -8.14 3.06
CA LEU A 218 4.53 -9.23 2.57
C LEU A 218 4.34 -10.45 3.48
N VAL A 219 3.72 -11.49 2.96
CA VAL A 219 3.54 -12.76 3.65
C VAL A 219 4.69 -13.70 3.30
N SER A 220 5.42 -14.20 4.31
CA SER A 220 6.24 -15.40 4.19
C SER A 220 5.40 -16.60 4.61
N ALA A 221 4.92 -17.37 3.61
CA ALA A 221 4.11 -18.57 3.84
C ALA A 221 4.93 -19.70 4.49
N ILE A 222 6.24 -19.73 4.22
CA ILE A 222 7.18 -20.71 4.79
C ILE A 222 7.47 -20.44 6.27
N ASP A 223 7.60 -19.17 6.66
CA ASP A 223 7.90 -18.79 8.05
C ASP A 223 6.64 -18.56 8.89
N GLY A 224 5.47 -18.45 8.24
CA GLY A 224 4.20 -18.17 8.91
C GLY A 224 4.12 -16.76 9.48
N VAL A 225 4.67 -15.77 8.76
CA VAL A 225 4.74 -14.37 9.20
C VAL A 225 4.26 -13.44 8.09
N ALA A 226 3.52 -12.40 8.46
CA ALA A 226 3.12 -11.32 7.56
C ALA A 226 3.72 -9.99 8.04
N PHE A 227 4.54 -9.37 7.21
CA PHE A 227 5.23 -8.11 7.45
C PHE A 227 4.46 -6.97 6.79
N HIS A 228 3.96 -6.03 7.59
CA HIS A 228 3.18 -4.89 7.14
C HIS A 228 4.02 -3.61 7.14
N TYR A 229 4.09 -2.97 5.98
CA TYR A 229 4.81 -1.73 5.76
C TYR A 229 3.83 -0.61 5.45
N ASP A 230 3.89 0.43 6.24
CA ASP A 230 2.99 1.57 6.17
C ASP A 230 3.80 2.87 6.23
N SER A 231 3.57 3.73 5.23
CA SER A 231 4.26 5.01 5.09
C SER A 231 3.56 6.16 5.82
N LEU A 232 2.41 5.91 6.47
CA LEU A 232 1.62 6.90 7.20
C LEU A 232 1.29 6.43 8.62
N GLY A 233 2.30 6.30 9.47
CA GLY A 233 2.13 6.12 10.92
C GLY A 233 1.30 4.90 11.35
N GLY A 234 1.20 3.87 10.50
CA GLY A 234 0.35 2.70 10.76
C GLY A 234 -1.14 2.95 10.55
N ALA A 235 -1.52 3.92 9.72
CA ALA A 235 -2.90 4.22 9.35
C ALA A 235 -3.69 2.96 8.93
N ASN A 236 -3.04 2.02 8.23
CA ASN A 236 -3.64 0.75 7.79
C ASN A 236 -3.33 -0.44 8.72
N TYR A 237 -3.05 -0.20 10.01
CA TYR A 237 -2.75 -1.29 10.95
C TYR A 237 -3.88 -2.34 11.03
N SER A 238 -5.14 -1.90 11.10
CA SER A 238 -6.30 -2.80 11.14
C SER A 238 -6.44 -3.61 9.86
N GLU A 239 -6.22 -2.97 8.72
CA GLU A 239 -6.35 -3.46 7.37
C GLU A 239 -5.27 -4.52 7.10
N GLY A 240 -4.01 -4.22 7.44
CA GLY A 240 -2.90 -5.17 7.38
C GLY A 240 -3.11 -6.38 8.29
N ARG A 241 -3.65 -6.17 9.50
CA ARG A 241 -3.99 -7.27 10.43
C ARG A 241 -5.12 -8.14 9.88
N LEU A 242 -6.15 -7.53 9.30
CA LEU A 242 -7.27 -8.23 8.67
C LEU A 242 -6.79 -9.06 7.46
N ALA A 243 -6.01 -8.45 6.56
CA ALA A 243 -5.45 -9.14 5.40
C ALA A 243 -4.57 -10.33 5.81
N THR A 244 -3.82 -10.20 6.91
CA THR A 244 -3.05 -11.31 7.48
C THR A 244 -3.95 -12.46 7.95
N HIS A 245 -5.06 -12.15 8.62
CA HIS A 245 -6.02 -13.16 9.04
C HIS A 245 -6.66 -13.88 7.84
N LYS A 246 -7.11 -13.13 6.83
CA LYS A 246 -7.68 -13.68 5.60
C LYS A 246 -6.68 -14.58 4.86
N MET A 247 -5.42 -14.16 4.76
CA MET A 247 -4.36 -15.00 4.18
C MET A 247 -4.06 -16.24 5.01
N SER A 248 -4.18 -16.17 6.34
CA SER A 248 -4.04 -17.32 7.23
C SER A 248 -5.09 -18.40 6.94
N GLU A 249 -6.34 -17.98 6.70
CA GLU A 249 -7.42 -18.88 6.29
C GLU A 249 -7.16 -19.50 4.90
N ILE A 250 -6.81 -18.67 3.91
CA ILE A 250 -6.53 -19.12 2.53
C ILE A 250 -5.38 -20.13 2.48
N LEU A 251 -4.31 -19.89 3.25
CA LEU A 251 -3.15 -20.79 3.32
C LEU A 251 -3.39 -21.99 4.24
N GLY A 252 -4.48 -22.01 5.00
CA GLY A 252 -4.78 -23.07 5.96
C GLY A 252 -3.75 -23.21 7.08
N ARG A 253 -3.11 -22.09 7.48
CA ARG A 253 -2.09 -22.07 8.54
C ARG A 253 -2.04 -20.73 9.27
N PRO A 254 -1.70 -20.72 10.57
CA PRO A 254 -1.58 -19.48 11.34
C PRO A 254 -0.48 -18.59 10.75
N LEU A 255 -0.78 -17.29 10.60
CA LEU A 255 0.20 -16.26 10.29
C LEU A 255 0.35 -15.29 11.46
N ARG A 256 1.59 -15.01 11.85
CA ARG A 256 1.90 -13.95 12.81
C ARG A 256 1.98 -12.61 12.10
N TYR A 257 1.12 -11.68 12.49
CA TYR A 257 1.18 -10.30 12.01
C TYR A 257 2.33 -9.54 12.69
N LEU A 258 3.13 -8.83 11.88
CA LEU A 258 4.15 -7.91 12.31
C LEU A 258 3.96 -6.57 11.59
N ASN A 259 3.66 -5.53 12.37
CA ASN A 259 3.69 -4.16 11.87
C ASN A 259 5.12 -3.61 11.98
N LEU A 260 5.69 -3.15 10.85
CA LEU A 260 7.08 -2.69 10.80
C LEU A 260 7.10 -1.19 11.10
N GLU A 261 7.27 -0.86 12.37
CA GLU A 261 7.34 0.53 12.87
C GLU A 261 8.53 1.32 12.28
N ASP A 262 9.54 0.61 11.76
CA ASP A 262 10.71 1.17 11.09
C ASP A 262 10.55 1.32 9.57
N SER A 263 9.30 1.27 9.08
CA SER A 263 8.98 1.56 7.68
C SER A 263 9.26 3.03 7.34
N PRO A 264 9.86 3.33 6.18
CA PRO A 264 10.04 4.70 5.73
C PRO A 264 8.70 5.43 5.62
N GLN A 265 8.66 6.65 6.18
CA GLN A 265 7.46 7.47 6.23
C GLN A 265 7.43 8.47 5.06
N GLN A 266 6.24 8.72 4.51
CA GLN A 266 6.05 9.76 3.50
C GLN A 266 5.96 11.14 4.15
N GLU A 267 6.41 12.17 3.44
CA GLU A 267 6.33 13.56 3.90
C GLU A 267 5.10 14.31 3.35
N ASN A 268 4.52 13.82 2.26
CA ASN A 268 3.34 14.39 1.61
C ASN A 268 2.09 13.53 1.81
N GLY A 269 0.95 13.92 1.23
CA GLY A 269 -0.33 13.23 1.39
C GLY A 269 -0.72 12.29 0.25
N SER A 270 0.15 11.99 -0.71
CA SER A 270 -0.25 11.31 -1.96
C SER A 270 0.70 10.20 -2.45
N ASP A 271 1.88 10.05 -1.84
CA ASP A 271 2.89 9.11 -2.31
C ASP A 271 2.77 7.70 -1.72
N CYS A 272 1.77 7.40 -0.88
CA CYS A 272 1.62 6.09 -0.24
C CYS A 272 1.69 4.91 -1.23
N GLY A 273 1.02 5.02 -2.37
CA GLY A 273 1.09 4.01 -3.45
C GLY A 273 2.48 3.90 -4.08
N VAL A 274 3.21 5.00 -4.21
CA VAL A 274 4.59 5.01 -4.71
C VAL A 274 5.51 4.30 -3.72
N PHE A 275 5.32 4.53 -2.42
CA PHE A 275 6.04 3.82 -1.35
C PHE A 275 5.78 2.31 -1.44
N VAL A 276 4.53 1.88 -1.64
CA VAL A 276 4.17 0.47 -1.88
C VAL A 276 4.98 -0.11 -3.04
N CYS A 277 5.01 0.54 -4.20
CA CYS A 277 5.75 0.07 -5.37
C CYS A 277 7.28 -0.01 -5.14
N ILE A 278 7.86 1.02 -4.50
CA ILE A 278 9.31 1.06 -4.21
C ILE A 278 9.69 -0.03 -3.19
N LEU A 279 8.94 -0.15 -2.10
CA LEU A 279 9.16 -1.16 -1.07
C LEU A 279 9.02 -2.57 -1.64
N MET A 280 7.97 -2.82 -2.42
CA MET A 280 7.74 -4.10 -3.09
C MET A 280 8.95 -4.50 -3.94
N ARG A 281 9.41 -3.61 -4.82
CA ARG A 281 10.59 -3.90 -5.65
C ARG A 281 11.85 -4.11 -4.81
N HIS A 282 12.08 -3.29 -3.78
CA HIS A 282 13.25 -3.40 -2.92
C HIS A 282 13.27 -4.74 -2.19
N LEU A 283 12.17 -5.09 -1.51
CA LEU A 283 12.01 -6.35 -0.79
C LEU A 283 12.15 -7.53 -1.76
N LEU A 284 11.51 -7.46 -2.93
CA LEU A 284 11.62 -8.51 -3.94
C LEU A 284 13.09 -8.70 -4.39
N ILE A 285 13.72 -7.67 -4.94
CA ILE A 285 15.01 -7.81 -5.61
C ILE A 285 16.15 -7.90 -4.60
N LYS A 286 16.22 -6.95 -3.66
CA LYS A 286 17.37 -6.79 -2.76
C LYS A 286 17.30 -7.66 -1.52
N ARG A 287 16.11 -8.16 -1.14
CA ARG A 287 15.95 -9.05 0.01
C ARG A 287 15.69 -10.48 -0.41
N LEU A 288 14.60 -10.75 -1.12
CA LEU A 288 14.17 -12.13 -1.39
C LEU A 288 14.96 -12.82 -2.50
N LEU A 289 15.24 -12.13 -3.60
CA LEU A 289 15.90 -12.72 -4.78
C LEU A 289 17.43 -12.67 -4.71
N SER A 290 18.01 -11.73 -3.94
CA SER A 290 19.46 -11.62 -3.76
C SER A 290 20.00 -12.49 -2.62
N ALA A 291 19.13 -13.02 -1.75
CA ALA A 291 19.56 -13.82 -0.62
C ALA A 291 19.92 -15.24 -1.04
N ASN A 292 21.04 -15.74 -0.49
CA ASN A 292 21.34 -17.16 -0.58
C ASN A 292 20.34 -17.95 0.26
N ALA A 293 19.98 -19.16 -0.19
CA ALA A 293 18.97 -19.99 0.47
C ALA A 293 19.26 -20.36 1.94
N ARG A 294 20.46 -20.05 2.46
CA ARG A 294 20.91 -20.32 3.84
C ARG A 294 20.99 -19.07 4.71
N GLU A 295 20.80 -17.88 4.14
CA GLU A 295 20.97 -16.63 4.85
C GLU A 295 19.66 -16.14 5.46
N LYS A 296 19.73 -15.61 6.68
CA LYS A 296 18.60 -14.89 7.27
C LYS A 296 18.51 -13.52 6.62
N VAL A 297 17.33 -13.22 6.10
CA VAL A 297 17.05 -11.93 5.46
C VAL A 297 16.32 -11.04 6.44
N SER A 298 16.90 -9.88 6.75
CA SER A 298 16.18 -8.86 7.52
C SER A 298 15.11 -8.21 6.64
N MET A 299 13.89 -8.17 7.17
CA MET A 299 12.74 -7.49 6.58
C MET A 299 12.59 -6.04 7.05
N SER A 300 13.47 -5.58 7.95
CA SER A 300 13.52 -4.19 8.39
C SER A 300 13.83 -3.25 7.21
N MET A 301 13.17 -2.09 7.22
CA MET A 301 13.42 -0.97 6.32
C MET A 301 13.96 0.25 7.05
N ALA A 302 14.44 0.07 8.30
CA ALA A 302 15.13 1.10 9.05
C ALA A 302 16.27 1.73 8.24
N ASN A 303 16.39 3.06 8.33
CA ASN A 303 17.42 3.85 7.66
C ASN A 303 17.39 3.77 6.12
N LYS A 304 16.28 3.32 5.51
CA LYS A 304 16.08 3.40 4.07
C LYS A 304 15.39 4.71 3.71
N LEU A 305 16.07 5.51 2.88
CA LEU A 305 15.47 6.68 2.27
C LEU A 305 14.74 6.27 0.99
N ILE A 306 13.53 6.78 0.80
CA ILE A 306 12.71 6.55 -0.38
C ILE A 306 12.63 7.84 -1.18
N ASP A 307 13.06 7.79 -2.43
CA ASP A 307 12.86 8.86 -3.41
C ASP A 307 11.59 8.57 -4.22
N SER A 308 10.45 9.09 -3.75
CA SER A 308 9.16 8.90 -4.40
C SER A 308 9.09 9.57 -5.77
N HIS A 309 9.70 10.75 -5.94
CA HIS A 309 9.77 11.44 -7.23
C HIS A 309 10.57 10.63 -8.25
N GLY A 310 11.72 10.09 -7.82
CA GLY A 310 12.50 9.14 -8.61
C GLY A 310 11.68 7.90 -9.00
N GLY A 311 10.92 7.33 -8.06
CA GLY A 311 10.01 6.21 -8.33
C GLY A 311 8.95 6.52 -9.38
N ARG A 312 8.27 7.67 -9.29
CA ARG A 312 7.30 8.13 -10.30
C ARG A 312 7.93 8.29 -11.68
N LYS A 313 9.10 8.95 -11.74
CA LYS A 313 9.86 9.12 -12.99
C LYS A 313 10.28 7.79 -13.60
N GLU A 314 10.70 6.83 -12.78
CA GLU A 314 11.09 5.50 -13.23
C GLU A 314 9.90 4.76 -13.84
N MET A 315 8.77 4.70 -13.14
CA MET A 315 7.55 4.06 -13.63
C MET A 315 7.09 4.67 -14.97
N LEU A 316 7.06 6.01 -15.06
CA LEU A 316 6.72 6.71 -16.31
C LEU A 316 7.69 6.39 -17.45
N LYS A 317 8.99 6.34 -17.17
CA LYS A 317 10.01 6.01 -18.16
C LYS A 317 9.82 4.58 -18.71
N ILE A 318 9.51 3.63 -17.84
CA ILE A 318 9.24 2.24 -18.23
C ILE A 318 7.98 2.17 -19.12
N ILE A 319 6.88 2.79 -18.69
CA ILE A 319 5.63 2.85 -19.47
C ILE A 319 5.88 3.41 -20.88
N GLU A 320 6.61 4.53 -20.96
CA GLU A 320 6.90 5.18 -22.22
C GLU A 320 7.81 4.34 -23.13
N SER A 321 8.78 3.63 -22.54
CA SER A 321 9.62 2.69 -23.28
C SER A 321 8.81 1.53 -23.87
N LEU A 322 7.91 0.94 -23.09
CA LEU A 322 7.05 -0.16 -23.53
C LEU A 322 6.06 0.29 -24.60
N ARG A 323 5.50 1.49 -24.46
CA ARG A 323 4.60 2.09 -25.46
C ARG A 323 5.30 2.26 -26.80
N LYS A 324 6.50 2.86 -26.81
CA LYS A 324 7.32 3.03 -28.02
C LYS A 324 7.69 1.71 -28.68
N GLU A 325 8.07 0.71 -27.88
CA GLU A 325 8.35 -0.64 -28.38
C GLU A 325 7.11 -1.25 -29.04
N GLY A 326 5.94 -1.13 -28.41
CA GLY A 326 4.67 -1.59 -28.97
C GLY A 326 4.28 -0.88 -30.27
N GLU A 327 4.55 0.42 -30.39
CA GLU A 327 4.34 1.19 -31.63
C GLU A 327 5.28 0.71 -32.74
N ARG A 328 6.56 0.48 -32.45
CA ARG A 328 7.54 -0.05 -33.42
C ARG A 328 7.20 -1.45 -33.94
N ARG A 329 6.59 -2.31 -33.12
CA ARG A 329 6.17 -3.65 -33.54
C ARG A 329 4.94 -3.66 -34.45
N ARG A 330 4.16 -2.57 -34.46
CA ARG A 330 2.94 -2.43 -35.27
C ARG A 330 3.15 -1.67 -36.58
N SER A 331 4.25 -0.93 -36.72
CA SER A 331 4.66 -0.20 -37.93
C SER A 331 5.40 -1.09 -38.91
#